data_AF-A0A8S9S0U2-F1
#
_entry.id   AF-A0A8S9S0U2-F1
#
_cell.length_a   1.000
_cell.length_b   1.000
_cell.length_c   1.000
_cell.angle_alpha   90.00
_cell.angle_beta   90.00
_cell.angle_gamma   90.00
#
_symmetry.space_group_name_H-M   'P 1'
#
loop_
_entity.id
_entity.type
_entity.pdbx_description
1 polymer ?
#
loop_
_entity_poly.entity_id
_entity_poly.type
_entity_poly.pdbx_seq_one_letter_code
_entity_poly.pdbx_strand_id
1 'polypeptide(L)'
;MKPFKFFNHIALHPRFLEVVDRVWNETAPLYHSLSALQIFQDKLKGLKSEMCGLNRDMFGDLPGRVKQAYDDLCVKHTEVMQNPQKSTFEEISDAWEHWHHTLSIEDQGCSGWVLET
;
A
#
# COMPACT_ATOMS: atom_id res chain seq x y z
N MET A 1 -20.70 8.53 10.07
CA MET A 1 -19.90 7.55 9.29
C MET A 1 -19.13 8.31 8.22
N LYS A 2 -17.80 8.16 8.14
CA LYS A 2 -16.99 8.79 7.08
C LYS A 2 -17.11 7.95 5.80
N PRO A 3 -17.41 8.56 4.63
CA PRO A 3 -17.45 7.84 3.36
C PRO A 3 -16.09 7.20 3.06
N PHE A 4 -16.11 5.99 2.50
CA PHE A 4 -14.87 5.37 2.02
C PHE A 4 -14.50 6.00 0.68
N LYS A 5 -13.34 6.64 0.63
CA LYS A 5 -12.76 7.15 -0.61
C LYS A 5 -11.96 6.01 -1.24
N PHE A 6 -12.41 5.53 -2.40
CA PHE A 6 -11.58 4.64 -3.19
C PHE A 6 -10.44 5.46 -3.77
N PHE A 7 -9.22 5.03 -3.47
CA PHE A 7 -8.04 5.63 -4.08
C PHE A 7 -7.57 4.75 -5.22
N ASN A 8 -7.33 5.37 -6.39
CA ASN A 8 -6.90 4.67 -7.59
C ASN A 8 -5.61 3.86 -7.38
N HIS A 9 -4.75 4.27 -6.45
CA HIS A 9 -3.53 3.55 -6.12
C HIS A 9 -3.78 2.15 -5.54
N ILE A 10 -4.96 1.87 -4.97
CA ILE A 10 -5.30 0.52 -4.49
C ILE A 10 -5.36 -0.45 -5.68
N ALA A 11 -5.75 0.03 -6.88
CA ALA A 11 -5.76 -0.78 -8.09
C ALA A 11 -4.34 -1.14 -8.60
N LEU A 12 -3.30 -0.43 -8.13
CA LEU A 12 -1.90 -0.75 -8.44
C LEU A 12 -1.34 -1.86 -7.55
N HIS A 13 -2.05 -2.26 -6.50
CA HIS A 13 -1.61 -3.34 -5.61
C HIS A 13 -1.47 -4.63 -6.43
N PRO A 14 -0.35 -5.38 -6.35
CA PRO A 14 -0.14 -6.61 -7.14
C PRO A 14 -1.27 -7.65 -6.98
N ARG A 15 -1.77 -7.79 -5.75
CA ARG A 15 -2.92 -8.65 -5.39
C ARG A 15 -4.31 -8.07 -5.68
N PHE A 16 -4.44 -6.88 -6.26
CA PHE A 16 -5.74 -6.23 -6.44
C PHE A 16 -6.72 -7.10 -7.24
N LEU A 17 -6.31 -7.55 -8.44
CA LEU A 17 -7.16 -8.36 -9.31
C LEU A 17 -7.51 -9.71 -8.69
N GLU A 18 -6.56 -10.37 -8.02
CA GLU A 18 -6.77 -11.63 -7.30
C GLU A 18 -7.85 -11.49 -6.22
N VAL A 19 -7.75 -10.45 -5.40
CA VAL A 19 -8.70 -10.17 -4.33
C VAL A 19 -10.09 -9.84 -4.88
N VAL A 20 -10.17 -9.03 -5.94
CA VAL A 20 -11.44 -8.68 -6.57
C VAL A 20 -12.11 -9.94 -7.13
N ASP A 21 -11.37 -10.75 -7.89
CA ASP A 21 -11.90 -11.99 -8.49
C ASP A 21 -12.41 -12.96 -7.42
N ARG A 22 -11.60 -13.19 -6.37
CA ARG A 22 -11.98 -14.05 -5.24
C ARG A 22 -13.29 -13.61 -4.61
N VAL A 23 -13.39 -12.36 -4.16
CA VAL A 23 -14.60 -11.85 -3.49
C VAL A 23 -15.80 -11.87 -4.44
N TRP A 24 -15.57 -11.55 -5.71
CA TRP A 24 -16.63 -11.50 -6.71
C TRP A 24 -17.20 -12.89 -7.04
N ASN A 25 -16.39 -13.94 -6.98
CA ASN A 25 -16.80 -15.30 -7.31
C ASN A 25 -17.22 -16.14 -6.09
N GLU A 26 -16.79 -15.80 -4.87
CA GLU A 26 -17.18 -16.51 -3.65
C GLU A 26 -18.64 -16.29 -3.23
N THR A 27 -19.24 -15.16 -3.59
CA THR A 27 -20.64 -14.85 -3.27
C THR A 27 -21.59 -15.40 -4.33
N ALA A 28 -22.79 -15.80 -3.91
CA ALA A 28 -23.83 -16.35 -4.76
C ALA A 28 -24.05 -15.56 -6.08
N PRO A 29 -24.39 -16.24 -7.19
CA PRO A 29 -24.66 -15.58 -8.46
C PRO A 29 -25.81 -14.57 -8.34
N LEU A 30 -25.70 -13.47 -9.08
CA LEU A 30 -26.75 -12.46 -9.16
C LEU A 30 -27.88 -12.98 -10.08
N TYR A 31 -28.92 -13.57 -9.49
CA TYR A 31 -30.15 -13.93 -10.21
C TYR A 31 -31.13 -12.76 -10.23
N HIS A 32 -31.92 -12.61 -11.30
CA HIS A 32 -32.99 -11.61 -11.38
C HIS A 32 -34.09 -11.92 -10.34
N SER A 33 -33.92 -11.41 -9.13
CA SER A 33 -34.81 -11.64 -7.98
C SER A 33 -34.75 -10.43 -7.03
N LEU A 34 -35.71 -10.33 -6.11
CA LEU A 34 -35.69 -9.27 -5.09
C LEU A 34 -34.40 -9.30 -4.23
N SER A 35 -33.78 -10.47 -4.06
CA SER A 35 -32.53 -10.62 -3.31
C SER A 35 -31.29 -10.24 -4.11
N ALA A 36 -31.38 -9.96 -5.43
CA ALA A 36 -30.24 -9.58 -6.26
C ALA A 36 -29.51 -8.34 -5.72
N LEU A 37 -30.28 -7.33 -5.28
CA LEU A 37 -29.74 -6.11 -4.69
C LEU A 37 -29.03 -6.38 -3.37
N GLN A 38 -29.58 -7.28 -2.54
CA GLN A 38 -28.97 -7.65 -1.27
C GLN A 38 -27.66 -8.41 -1.47
N ILE A 39 -27.64 -9.39 -2.38
CA ILE A 39 -26.43 -10.14 -2.78
C ILE A 39 -25.37 -9.20 -3.35
N PHE A 40 -25.78 -8.26 -4.21
CA PHE A 40 -24.89 -7.24 -4.75
C PHE A 40 -24.32 -6.33 -3.65
N GLN A 41 -25.16 -5.90 -2.71
CA GLN A 41 -24.71 -5.10 -1.58
C GLN A 41 -23.70 -5.86 -0.71
N ASP A 42 -23.90 -7.16 -0.50
CA ASP A 42 -22.97 -7.98 0.30
C ASP A 42 -21.64 -8.21 -0.44
N LYS A 43 -21.67 -8.39 -1.77
CA LYS A 43 -20.46 -8.36 -2.62
C LYS A 43 -19.65 -7.07 -2.43
N LEU A 44 -20.32 -5.92 -2.50
CA LEU A 44 -19.66 -4.61 -2.32
C LEU A 44 -19.09 -4.43 -0.90
N LYS A 45 -19.79 -4.92 0.15
CA LYS A 45 -19.27 -4.89 1.52
C LYS A 45 -18.01 -5.75 1.66
N GLY A 46 -18.01 -6.95 1.08
CA GLY A 46 -16.85 -7.84 1.06
C GLY A 46 -15.65 -7.18 0.39
N LEU A 47 -15.84 -6.63 -0.81
CA LEU A 47 -14.80 -5.93 -1.55
C LEU A 47 -14.24 -4.76 -0.75
N LYS A 48 -15.12 -3.94 -0.16
CA LYS A 48 -14.70 -2.80 0.67
C LYS A 48 -13.78 -3.25 1.81
N SER A 49 -14.10 -4.35 2.50
CA SER A 49 -13.28 -4.86 3.60
C SER A 49 -11.87 -5.23 3.13
N GLU A 50 -11.78 -5.99 2.04
CA GLU A 50 -10.49 -6.41 1.48
C GLU A 50 -9.68 -5.22 0.94
N MET A 51 -10.33 -4.26 0.30
CA MET A 51 -9.69 -3.04 -0.22
C MET A 51 -9.13 -2.18 0.92
N CYS A 52 -9.81 -2.10 2.07
CA CYS A 52 -9.25 -1.49 3.27
C CYS A 52 -8.00 -2.23 3.76
N GLY A 53 -8.00 -3.57 3.69
CA GLY A 53 -6.85 -4.40 4.02
C GLY A 53 -5.64 -4.13 3.11
N LEU A 54 -5.85 -4.10 1.79
CA LEU A 54 -4.82 -3.79 0.79
C LEU A 54 -4.27 -2.36 0.97
N ASN A 55 -5.14 -1.40 1.27
CA ASN A 55 -4.73 -0.04 1.56
C ASN A 55 -3.84 0.02 2.82
N ARG A 56 -4.17 -0.75 3.86
CA ARG A 56 -3.33 -0.84 5.06
C ARG A 56 -2.00 -1.56 4.79
N ASP A 57 -1.99 -2.57 3.94
CA ASP A 57 -0.78 -3.30 3.54
C ASP A 57 0.23 -2.37 2.84
N MET A 58 -0.27 -1.52 1.92
CA MET A 58 0.58 -0.57 1.21
C MET A 58 0.94 0.68 2.03
N PHE A 59 -0.02 1.25 2.75
CA PHE A 59 0.08 2.61 3.31
C PHE A 59 -0.02 2.68 4.85
N GLY A 60 -0.20 1.55 5.54
CA GLY A 60 -0.59 1.53 6.94
C GLY A 60 0.45 2.01 7.95
N ASP A 61 1.75 1.87 7.64
CA ASP A 61 2.85 2.37 8.47
C ASP A 61 3.95 3.02 7.60
N LEU A 62 3.56 3.94 6.74
CA LEU A 62 4.54 4.67 5.91
C LEU A 62 5.55 5.47 6.73
N PRO A 63 5.15 6.26 7.76
CA PRO A 63 6.13 7.01 8.55
C PRO A 63 7.14 6.09 9.25
N GLY A 64 6.69 4.94 9.77
CA GLY A 64 7.57 3.94 10.36
C GLY A 64 8.54 3.33 9.34
N ARG A 65 8.05 2.99 8.14
CA ARG A 65 8.87 2.45 7.04
C ARG A 65 9.88 3.45 6.50
N VAL A 66 9.50 4.72 6.35
CA VAL A 66 10.42 5.79 5.93
C VAL A 66 11.50 6.01 6.97
N LYS A 67 11.14 6.03 8.26
CA LYS A 67 12.12 6.11 9.34
C LYS A 67 13.07 4.92 9.33
N GLN A 68 12.57 3.69 9.19
CA GLN A 68 13.40 2.49 9.15
C GLN A 68 14.38 2.52 7.97
N ALA A 69 13.92 2.91 6.77
CA ALA A 69 14.79 3.04 5.59
C ALA A 69 15.84 4.15 5.77
N TYR A 70 15.49 5.24 6.46
CA TYR A 70 16.44 6.30 6.80
C TYR A 70 17.50 5.83 7.80
N ASP A 71 17.09 5.12 8.85
CA ASP A 71 18.01 4.57 9.86
C ASP A 71 19.01 3.58 9.21
N ASP A 72 18.54 2.72 8.28
CA ASP A 72 19.39 1.81 7.49
C ASP A 72 20.39 2.58 6.61
N LEU A 73 19.94 3.64 5.91
CA LEU A 73 20.81 4.53 5.14
C LEU A 73 21.91 5.15 6.03
N CYS A 74 21.59 5.58 7.25
CA CYS A 74 22.58 6.11 8.19
C CYS A 74 23.62 5.07 8.63
N VAL A 75 23.21 3.82 8.83
CA VAL A 75 24.13 2.71 9.13
C VAL A 75 25.08 2.48 7.96
N LYS A 76 24.55 2.32 6.75
CA LYS A 76 25.31 2.14 5.50
C LYS A 76 26.28 3.29 5.23
N HIS A 77 25.84 4.53 5.49
CA HIS A 77 26.69 5.71 5.40
C HIS A 77 27.87 5.65 6.37
N THR A 78 27.65 5.19 7.60
CA THR A 78 28.71 5.03 8.60
C THR A 78 29.71 3.94 8.19
N GLU A 79 29.23 2.84 7.60
CA GLU A 79 30.08 1.76 7.09
C GLU A 79 30.99 2.23 5.95
N VAL A 80 30.48 3.04 5.02
CA VAL A 80 31.30 3.65 3.95
C VAL A 80 32.38 4.55 4.52
N MET A 81 32.08 5.32 5.58
CA MET A 81 33.07 6.19 6.23
C MET A 81 34.17 5.39 6.93
N GLN A 82 33.86 4.20 7.45
CA GLN A 82 34.80 3.33 8.15
C GLN A 82 35.62 2.44 7.21
N ASN A 83 35.01 1.94 6.13
CA ASN A 83 35.62 1.03 5.17
C ASN A 83 35.24 1.42 3.73
N PRO A 84 35.87 2.46 3.16
CA PRO A 84 35.52 2.93 1.82
C PRO A 84 35.95 1.93 0.75
N GLN A 85 35.02 1.08 0.31
CA GLN A 85 35.21 0.10 -0.74
C GLN A 85 34.04 0.14 -1.74
N LYS A 86 34.26 -0.39 -2.93
CA LYS A 86 33.24 -0.36 -3.99
C LYS A 86 31.91 -0.98 -3.52
N SER A 87 31.95 -2.10 -2.80
CA SER A 87 30.75 -2.75 -2.26
C SER A 87 29.99 -1.88 -1.27
N THR A 88 30.66 -1.18 -0.35
CA THR A 88 29.99 -0.30 0.61
C THR A 88 29.35 0.91 -0.09
N PHE A 89 29.96 1.40 -1.18
CA PHE A 89 29.38 2.46 -2.01
C PHE A 89 28.16 2.00 -2.83
N GLU A 90 28.15 0.75 -3.30
CA GLU A 90 26.95 0.17 -3.93
C GLU A 90 25.82 0.01 -2.91
N GLU A 91 26.14 -0.52 -1.73
CA GLU A 91 25.19 -0.74 -0.66
C GLU A 91 24.53 0.56 -0.13
N ILE A 92 25.28 1.65 0.01
CA ILE A 92 24.68 2.95 0.39
C ILE A 92 23.82 3.53 -0.74
N SER A 93 24.17 3.28 -2.01
CA SER A 93 23.39 3.71 -3.17
C SER A 93 22.04 3.01 -3.19
N ASP A 94 22.02 1.69 -3.00
CA ASP A 94 20.80 0.88 -2.92
C ASP A 94 19.91 1.32 -1.75
N ALA A 95 20.51 1.56 -0.57
CA ALA A 95 19.78 2.05 0.59
C ALA A 95 19.18 3.45 0.36
N TRP A 96 19.90 4.33 -0.36
CA TRP A 96 19.42 5.65 -0.73
C TRP A 96 18.22 5.57 -1.69
N GLU A 97 18.32 4.74 -2.73
CA GLU A 97 17.22 4.52 -3.68
C GLU A 97 15.99 3.95 -2.97
N HIS A 98 16.18 3.00 -2.05
CA HIS A 98 15.11 2.41 -1.26
C HIS A 98 14.40 3.45 -0.37
N TRP A 99 15.17 4.26 0.37
CA TRP A 99 14.63 5.33 1.21
C TRP A 99 13.88 6.37 0.35
N HIS A 100 14.48 6.81 -0.76
CA HIS A 100 13.88 7.80 -1.65
C HIS A 100 12.57 7.32 -2.28
N HIS A 101 12.52 6.06 -2.71
CA HIS A 101 11.30 5.43 -3.22
C HIS A 101 10.20 5.36 -2.14
N THR A 102 10.56 4.95 -0.92
CA THR A 102 9.59 4.84 0.19
C THR A 102 9.04 6.22 0.59
N LEU A 103 9.88 7.26 0.57
CA LEU A 103 9.47 8.65 0.79
C LEU A 103 8.50 9.13 -0.30
N SER A 104 8.73 8.77 -1.57
CA SER A 104 7.81 9.10 -2.67
C SER A 104 6.44 8.44 -2.49
N ILE A 105 6.39 7.21 -1.99
CA ILE A 105 5.13 6.53 -1.65
C ILE A 105 4.43 7.24 -0.47
N GLU A 106 5.19 7.68 0.54
CA GLU A 106 4.63 8.44 1.66
C GLU A 106 4.02 9.77 1.20
N ASP A 107 4.69 10.52 0.33
CA ASP A 107 4.19 11.80 -0.19
C ASP A 107 2.89 11.62 -1.01
N GLN A 108 2.83 10.56 -1.82
CA GLN A 108 1.61 10.18 -2.56
C GLN A 108 0.48 9.73 -1.60
N GLY A 109 0.82 8.98 -0.56
CA GLY A 109 -0.11 8.58 0.49
C GLY A 109 -0.65 9.78 1.26
N CYS A 110 0.24 10.64 1.74
CA CYS A 110 -0.07 11.86 2.50
C CYS A 110 -0.89 12.86 1.69
N SER A 111 -0.62 13.04 0.39
CA SER A 111 -1.48 13.86 -0.48
C SER A 111 -2.94 13.37 -0.52
N GLY A 112 -3.16 12.07 -0.30
CA GLY A 112 -4.49 11.48 -0.14
C GLY A 112 -5.14 11.75 1.23
N TRP A 113 -4.35 11.94 2.30
CA TRP A 113 -4.79 12.19 3.68
C TRP A 113 -4.87 13.68 4.05
N VAL A 114 -4.02 14.54 3.45
CA VAL A 114 -3.91 15.98 3.76
C VAL A 114 -5.10 16.79 3.23
N LEU A 115 -5.84 16.27 2.25
CA LEU A 115 -7.11 16.87 1.81
C LEU A 115 -8.27 16.62 2.81
N GLU A 116 -8.00 16.09 4.00
CA GLU A 116 -9.00 15.81 5.04
C GLU A 116 -8.79 16.56 6.38
N THR A 117 -8.02 17.65 6.39
CA THR A 117 -8.10 18.69 7.46
C THR A 117 -8.70 19.97 6.94
#